data_AF-A0A7D9LQU9-F1
#
_entry.id   AF-A0A7D9LQU9-F1
#
_cell.length_a   1.000
_cell.length_b   1.000
_cell.length_c   1.000
_cell.angle_alpha   90.00
_cell.angle_beta   90.00
_cell.angle_gamma   90.00
#
_symmetry.space_group_name_H-M   'P 1'
#
loop_
_entity.id
_entity.type
_entity.pdbx_description
1 polymer ?
#
loop_
_entity_poly.entity_id
_entity_poly.type
_entity_poly.pdbx_seq_one_letter_code
_entity_poly.pdbx_strand_id
1 'polypeptide(L)'
;MVSLQVDTNPPSKVKRGTRTIANVKDQFFLGGIPENVRSVGINVRSSYQGCLKNFRIKDSSVVELSNPASMFGDISMFGCPIAD
;
A
#
# COMPACT_ATOMS: atom_id res chain seq x y z
N MET A 1 1.87 15.25 13.35
CA MET A 1 3.08 15.03 12.55
C MET A 1 2.92 13.72 11.81
N VAL A 2 3.40 13.61 10.58
CA VAL A 2 3.43 12.35 9.81
C VAL A 2 4.90 12.02 9.54
N SER A 3 5.24 10.73 9.66
CA SER A 3 6.62 10.23 9.59
C SER A 3 6.71 9.17 8.50
N LEU A 4 7.75 9.24 7.67
CA LEU A 4 8.09 8.24 6.67
C LEU A 4 9.52 7.76 6.90
N GLN A 5 9.70 6.45 7.01
CA GLN A 5 11.00 5.82 7.17
C GLN A 5 11.21 4.79 6.06
N VAL A 6 12.41 4.79 5.50
CA VAL A 6 12.85 3.80 4.50
C VAL A 6 14.14 3.19 5.03
N ASP A 7 14.16 1.88 5.14
CA ASP A 7 15.26 1.09 5.71
C ASP A 7 15.66 1.58 7.11
N THR A 8 16.96 1.64 7.38
CA THR A 8 17.55 2.08 8.65
C THR A 8 17.79 3.59 8.71
N ASN A 9 17.33 4.35 7.71
CA ASN A 9 17.55 5.79 7.67
C ASN A 9 16.69 6.53 8.70
N PRO A 10 17.11 7.73 9.15
CA PRO A 10 16.28 8.58 9.99
C PRO A 10 14.94 8.93 9.31
N PRO A 11 13.82 8.97 10.06
CA PRO A 11 12.52 9.27 9.48
C PRO A 11 12.44 10.71 8.96
N SER A 12 11.93 10.85 7.74
CA SER A 12 11.48 12.11 7.18
C SER A 12 10.15 12.52 7.80
N LYS A 13 10.02 13.80 8.13
CA LYS A 13 8.94 14.30 8.99
C LYS A 13 8.24 15.47 8.34
N VAL A 14 6.91 15.39 8.24
CA VAL A 14 6.08 16.49 7.71
C VAL A 14 5.06 16.95 8.74
N LYS A 15 4.74 18.26 8.71
CA LYS A 15 3.69 18.83 9.56
C LYS A 15 2.35 18.19 9.19
N ARG A 16 1.51 17.94 10.21
CA ARG A 16 0.16 17.44 9.98
C ARG A 16 -0.62 18.54 9.24
N GLY A 17 -1.39 18.15 8.23
CA GLY A 17 -2.38 19.05 7.64
C GLY A 17 -3.54 19.36 8.59
N THR A 18 -4.48 20.17 8.13
CA THR A 18 -5.70 20.53 8.89
C THR A 18 -6.69 19.38 9.00
N ARG A 19 -6.64 18.41 8.07
CA ARG A 19 -7.45 17.18 8.14
C ARG A 19 -6.86 16.19 9.16
N THR A 20 -7.64 15.86 10.17
CA THR A 20 -7.27 14.95 11.26
C THR A 20 -7.91 13.57 11.14
N ILE A 21 -8.95 13.44 10.31
CA ILE A 21 -9.73 12.20 10.11
C ILE A 21 -9.63 11.81 8.63
N ALA A 22 -9.34 10.53 8.39
CA ALA A 22 -9.48 9.91 7.08
C ALA A 22 -10.74 9.04 7.10
N ASN A 23 -11.83 9.55 6.51
CA ASN A 23 -13.05 8.77 6.34
C ASN A 23 -12.93 7.96 5.04
N VAL A 24 -12.42 6.74 5.16
CA VAL A 24 -12.17 5.83 4.03
C VAL A 24 -13.28 4.77 4.04
N LYS A 25 -13.98 4.60 2.91
CA LYS A 25 -14.90 3.48 2.73
C LYS A 25 -14.08 2.24 2.38
N ASP A 26 -14.11 1.25 3.28
CA ASP A 26 -13.76 -0.19 3.31
C ASP A 26 -12.82 -0.86 2.28
N GLN A 27 -12.49 -0.26 1.14
CA GLN A 27 -11.64 -0.87 0.12
C GLN A 27 -10.19 -0.43 0.26
N PHE A 28 -9.33 -1.42 0.46
CA PHE A 28 -7.88 -1.28 0.45
C PHE A 28 -7.33 -1.90 -0.84
N PHE A 29 -6.57 -1.12 -1.60
CA PHE A 29 -5.92 -1.58 -2.82
C PHE A 29 -4.41 -1.71 -2.61
N LEU A 30 -3.83 -2.80 -3.10
CA LEU A 30 -2.40 -3.07 -3.05
C LEU A 30 -1.86 -3.22 -4.47
N GLY A 31 -0.73 -2.60 -4.76
CA GLY A 31 -0.07 -2.67 -6.08
C GLY A 31 -0.66 -1.76 -7.16
N GLY A 32 -1.88 -1.24 -7.00
CA GLY A 32 -2.48 -0.31 -7.98
C GLY A 32 -3.84 0.21 -7.53
N ILE A 33 -4.44 1.10 -8.30
CA ILE A 33 -5.80 1.61 -8.07
C ILE A 33 -6.60 1.44 -9.37
N PRO A 34 -7.78 0.80 -9.34
CA PRO A 34 -8.62 0.67 -10.53
C PRO A 34 -8.98 2.02 -11.14
N GLU A 35 -9.07 2.08 -12.48
CA GLU A 35 -9.31 3.34 -13.21
C GLU A 35 -10.59 4.07 -12.79
N ASN A 36 -11.62 3.32 -12.42
CA ASN A 36 -12.91 3.84 -11.98
C ASN A 36 -12.91 4.36 -10.52
N VAL A 37 -11.81 4.20 -9.78
CA VAL A 37 -11.69 4.64 -8.38
C VAL A 37 -10.98 5.99 -8.31
N ARG A 38 -11.69 7.02 -7.82
CA ARG A 38 -11.11 8.33 -7.56
C ARG A 38 -10.31 8.30 -6.26
N SER A 39 -8.99 8.47 -6.35
CA SER A 39 -8.10 8.64 -5.20
C SER A 39 -7.76 10.11 -4.97
N VAL A 40 -7.84 10.55 -3.70
CA VAL A 40 -7.41 11.88 -3.27
C VAL A 40 -6.02 11.76 -2.66
N GLY A 41 -5.05 12.54 -3.14
CA GLY A 41 -3.69 12.58 -2.57
C GLY A 41 -2.73 11.51 -3.09
N ILE A 42 -3.10 10.75 -4.12
CA ILE A 42 -2.22 9.80 -4.80
C ILE A 42 -1.94 10.32 -6.21
N ASN A 43 -0.69 10.74 -6.44
CA ASN A 43 -0.24 11.25 -7.74
C ASN A 43 0.28 10.14 -8.67
N VAL A 44 0.60 8.97 -8.12
CA VAL A 44 1.08 7.81 -8.89
C VAL A 44 -0.12 7.05 -9.45
N ARG A 45 -0.14 6.82 -10.76
CA ARG A 45 -1.23 6.11 -11.47
C ARG A 45 -0.82 4.77 -12.04
N SER A 46 0.48 4.52 -12.20
CA SER A 46 1.01 3.23 -12.67
C SER A 46 0.88 2.18 -11.57
N SER A 47 0.52 0.96 -11.98
CA SER A 47 0.62 -0.22 -11.11
C SER A 47 2.08 -0.53 -10.78
N TYR A 48 2.31 -0.94 -9.54
CA TYR A 48 3.60 -1.43 -9.06
C TYR A 48 3.93 -2.76 -9.73
N GLN A 49 5.18 -2.90 -10.19
CA GLN A 49 5.72 -4.14 -10.73
C GLN A 49 6.85 -4.60 -9.82
N GLY A 50 6.68 -5.75 -9.18
CA GLY A 50 7.66 -6.30 -8.26
C GLY A 50 7.06 -7.23 -7.22
N CYS A 51 7.79 -7.40 -6.12
CA CYS A 51 7.45 -8.28 -5.02
C CYS A 51 7.10 -7.47 -3.76
N LEU A 52 5.96 -7.79 -3.14
CA LEU A 52 5.57 -7.26 -1.83
C LEU A 52 5.40 -8.42 -0.85
N LYS A 53 6.01 -8.29 0.33
CA LYS A 53 5.88 -9.26 1.43
C LYS A 53 5.89 -8.55 2.78
N ASN A 54 5.43 -9.24 3.83
CA ASN A 54 5.44 -8.74 5.21
C ASN A 54 4.64 -7.43 5.43
N PHE A 55 3.56 -7.25 4.66
CA PHE A 55 2.73 -6.06 4.72
C PHE A 55 1.91 -5.99 6.03
N ARG A 56 1.87 -4.82 6.65
CA ARG A 56 1.20 -4.57 7.94
C ARG A 56 0.48 -3.23 7.91
N ILE A 57 -0.71 -3.18 8.51
CA ILE A 57 -1.48 -1.96 8.73
C ILE A 57 -1.65 -1.82 10.24
N LYS A 58 -1.24 -0.67 10.82
CA LYS A 58 -1.17 -0.46 12.29
C LYS A 58 -0.29 -1.51 13.00
N ASP A 59 -0.35 -1.52 14.33
CA ASP A 59 0.33 -2.50 15.18
C ASP A 59 -0.40 -3.87 15.23
N SER A 60 -1.34 -4.13 14.32
CA SER A 60 -2.03 -5.42 14.25
C SER A 60 -1.20 -6.48 13.52
N SER A 61 -1.70 -7.73 13.55
CA SER A 61 -1.12 -8.86 12.82
C SER A 61 -0.91 -8.57 11.34
N VAL A 62 0.02 -9.32 10.72
CA VAL A 62 0.28 -9.30 9.27
C VAL A 62 -1.05 -9.40 8.52
N VAL A 63 -1.25 -8.52 7.55
CA VAL A 63 -2.45 -8.58 6.70
C VAL A 63 -2.33 -9.82 5.83
N GLU A 64 -3.32 -10.70 5.88
CA GLU A 64 -3.37 -11.89 5.05
C GLU A 64 -3.63 -11.49 3.60
N LEU A 65 -2.57 -11.50 2.79
CA LEU A 65 -2.67 -11.15 1.37
C LEU A 65 -3.14 -12.32 0.50
N SER A 66 -3.15 -13.56 1.03
CA SER A 66 -3.51 -14.80 0.32
C SER A 66 -4.99 -14.94 -0.03
N ASN A 67 -5.86 -14.04 0.46
CA ASN A 67 -7.29 -14.08 0.16
C ASN A 67 -7.86 -12.67 -0.09
N PRO A 68 -7.50 -12.03 -1.21
CA PRO A 68 -7.99 -10.69 -1.54
C PRO A 68 -9.45 -10.74 -2.01
N ALA A 69 -10.21 -9.69 -1.71
CA ALA A 69 -11.59 -9.56 -2.19
C ALA A 69 -11.71 -9.47 -3.73
N SER A 70 -10.64 -9.04 -4.41
CA SER A 70 -10.53 -9.02 -5.87
C SER A 70 -9.06 -8.93 -6.29
N MET A 71 -8.73 -9.43 -7.48
CA MET A 71 -7.40 -9.34 -8.08
C MET A 71 -7.49 -8.77 -9.50
N PHE A 72 -6.49 -8.01 -9.91
CA PHE A 72 -6.41 -7.43 -11.24
C PHE A 72 -5.00 -7.59 -11.82
N GLY A 73 -4.90 -8.19 -13.01
CA GLY A 73 -3.64 -8.53 -13.66
C GLY A 73 -2.99 -9.81 -13.14
N ASP A 74 -1.75 -10.04 -13.55
CA ASP A 74 -0.98 -11.25 -13.22
C ASP A 74 -0.33 -11.14 -11.84
N ILE A 75 -1.09 -11.53 -10.81
CA ILE A 75 -0.63 -11.54 -9.42
C ILE A 75 -0.34 -12.97 -8.99
N SER A 76 0.90 -13.24 -8.58
CA SER A 76 1.28 -14.49 -7.93
C SER A 76 1.29 -14.33 -6.41
N MET A 77 0.57 -15.21 -5.71
CA MET A 77 0.61 -15.29 -4.24
C MET A 77 1.53 -16.39 -3.72
N PHE A 78 2.15 -17.17 -4.62
CA PHE A 78 2.96 -18.34 -4.29
C PHE A 78 4.42 -18.02 -4.00
N GLY A 79 4.78 -16.73 -3.97
CA GLY A 79 6.12 -16.28 -3.66
C GLY A 79 6.63 -15.27 -4.67
N CYS A 80 7.80 -14.73 -4.36
CA CYS A 80 8.47 -13.77 -5.22
C CYS A 80 9.54 -14.47 -6.05
N PRO A 81 9.61 -14.17 -7.36
CA PRO A 81 10.68 -14.69 -8.19
C PRO A 81 12.02 -14.20 -7.68
N ILE A 82 13.03 -15.04 -7.79
CA ILE A 82 14.42 -14.65 -7.61
C ILE A 82 14.89 -14.18 -8.98
N ALA A 83 15.47 -12.99 -9.04
CA ALA A 83 16.13 -12.54 -10.26
C ALA A 83 17.49 -13.27 -10.35
N ASP A 84 17.74 -13.92 -11.49
CA ASP A 84 19.05 -14.44 -11.85
C ASP A 84 20.03 -13.31 -12.18
#